data_AF-A0A6M4MG87-F1
#
_entry.id   AF-A0A6M4MG87-F1
#
_cell.length_a   1.000
_cell.length_b   1.000
_cell.length_c   1.000
_cell.angle_alpha   90.00
_cell.angle_beta   90.00
_cell.angle_gamma   90.00
#
_symmetry.space_group_name_H-M   'P 1'
#
loop_
_entity.id
_entity.type
_entity.pdbx_description
1 polymer ?
#
loop_
_entity_poly.entity_id
_entity_poly.type
_entity_poly.pdbx_seq_one_letter_code
_entity_poly.pdbx_strand_id
1 'polypeptide(L)'
;MMQQQEKLSAFMDGETEGTDIIDAIKNDALLQAKWQRYHVIRSGLRKEASVAPELDLTAQIAAALEQEPAIVAPKKSRWRSLPVIGNVVPFAKQSGQFAVAASVAVAVILGVQQYNQPAPTEPFESLPGRLGPQGGMAPVSLEQTRSLPRNDMEVLLEKKRKVNALIADHEQQVRLKQAEEQSEAAKLNEESDESPK
;
A
#
# COMPACT_ATOMS: atom_id res chain seq x y z
N MET A 1 17.82 -7.76 -36.46
CA MET A 1 16.40 -7.46 -36.12
C MET A 1 15.72 -8.56 -35.31
N MET A 2 15.81 -9.86 -35.66
CA MET A 2 15.15 -10.94 -34.91
C MET A 2 15.60 -11.06 -33.44
N GLN A 3 16.92 -11.00 -33.19
CA GLN A 3 17.51 -11.05 -31.85
C GLN A 3 16.93 -10.01 -30.87
N GLN A 4 16.65 -8.78 -31.34
CA GLN A 4 16.08 -7.73 -30.50
C GLN A 4 14.60 -7.98 -30.16
N GLN A 5 13.88 -8.67 -31.05
CA GLN A 5 12.46 -8.99 -30.86
C GLN A 5 12.28 -10.14 -29.87
N GLU A 6 13.18 -11.11 -29.91
CA GLU A 6 13.25 -12.19 -28.93
C GLU A 6 13.55 -11.63 -27.53
N LYS A 7 14.56 -10.76 -27.42
CA LYS A 7 14.86 -10.04 -26.18
C LYS A 7 13.68 -9.21 -25.67
N LEU A 8 12.95 -8.55 -26.56
CA LEU A 8 11.75 -7.80 -26.20
C LEU A 8 10.65 -8.72 -25.63
N SER A 9 10.45 -9.90 -26.24
CA SER A 9 9.47 -10.89 -25.76
C SER A 9 9.87 -11.41 -24.37
N ALA A 10 11.11 -11.87 -24.22
CA ALA A 10 11.64 -12.33 -22.94
C ALA A 10 11.51 -11.24 -21.86
N PHE A 11 11.75 -9.97 -22.22
CA PHE A 11 11.61 -8.84 -21.28
C PHE A 11 10.14 -8.62 -20.89
N MET A 12 9.20 -8.74 -21.83
CA MET A 12 7.76 -8.66 -21.54
C MET A 12 7.26 -9.78 -20.63
N ASP A 13 7.84 -10.97 -20.73
CA ASP A 13 7.48 -12.15 -19.93
C ASP A 13 8.22 -12.17 -18.58
N GLY A 14 9.15 -11.24 -18.35
CA GLY A 14 9.92 -11.13 -17.10
C GLY A 14 11.11 -12.11 -17.02
N GLU A 15 11.49 -12.73 -18.14
CA GLU A 15 12.57 -13.71 -18.22
C GLU A 15 13.97 -13.07 -18.33
N THR A 16 14.03 -11.77 -18.63
CA THR A 16 15.28 -11.01 -18.65
C THR A 16 15.14 -9.72 -17.87
N GLU A 17 16.12 -9.45 -17.01
CA GLU A 17 16.22 -8.20 -16.25
C GLU A 17 17.46 -7.45 -16.74
N GLY A 18 17.27 -6.47 -17.61
CA GLY A 18 18.38 -5.66 -18.14
C GLY A 18 17.94 -4.24 -18.48
N THR A 19 18.77 -3.27 -18.14
CA THR A 19 18.55 -1.87 -18.53
C THR A 19 18.76 -1.65 -20.03
N ASP A 20 19.56 -2.50 -20.66
CA ASP A 20 19.96 -2.38 -22.06
C ASP A 20 18.77 -2.48 -23.03
N ILE A 21 17.80 -3.37 -22.75
CA ILE A 21 16.60 -3.49 -23.57
C ILE A 21 15.68 -2.28 -23.39
N ILE A 22 15.64 -1.68 -22.20
CA ILE A 22 14.87 -0.46 -21.94
C ILE A 22 15.45 0.69 -22.77
N ASP A 23 16.77 0.83 -22.80
CA ASP A 23 17.44 1.86 -23.60
C ASP A 23 17.28 1.59 -25.10
N ALA A 24 17.29 0.33 -25.54
CA ALA A 24 16.99 -0.03 -26.92
C ALA A 24 15.54 0.34 -27.31
N ILE A 25 14.56 0.08 -26.44
CA ILE A 25 13.15 0.46 -26.65
C ILE A 25 13.03 1.98 -26.73
N LYS A 26 13.66 2.74 -25.84
CA LYS A 26 13.58 4.22 -25.84
C LYS A 26 14.08 4.85 -27.14
N ASN A 27 15.09 4.26 -27.77
CA ASN A 27 15.75 4.84 -28.95
C ASN A 27 15.24 4.30 -30.30
N ASP A 28 14.42 3.24 -30.31
CA ASP A 28 13.91 2.61 -31.54
C ASP A 28 12.37 2.65 -31.63
N ALA A 29 11.85 3.50 -32.52
CA ALA A 29 10.41 3.65 -32.75
C ALA A 29 9.72 2.35 -33.24
N LEU A 30 10.42 1.51 -34.03
CA LEU A 30 9.85 0.24 -34.49
C LEU A 30 9.70 -0.76 -33.33
N LEU A 31 10.65 -0.73 -32.39
CA LEU A 31 10.63 -1.56 -31.20
C LEU A 31 9.55 -1.09 -30.21
N GLN A 32 9.36 0.22 -30.03
CA GLN A 32 8.24 0.79 -29.26
C GLN A 32 6.88 0.38 -29.82
N ALA A 33 6.70 0.53 -31.14
CA ALA A 33 5.45 0.13 -31.79
C ALA A 33 5.18 -1.38 -31.63
N LYS A 34 6.23 -2.21 -31.61
CA LYS A 34 6.11 -3.65 -31.37
C LYS A 34 5.75 -3.96 -29.92
N TRP A 35 6.39 -3.31 -28.96
CA TRP A 35 6.07 -3.38 -27.54
C TRP A 35 4.58 -3.06 -27.28
N GLN A 36 4.09 -1.95 -27.85
CA GLN A 36 2.69 -1.56 -27.74
C GLN A 36 1.75 -2.65 -28.31
N ARG A 37 2.02 -3.13 -29.52
CA ARG A 37 1.19 -4.19 -30.15
C ARG A 37 1.13 -5.46 -29.30
N TYR A 38 2.26 -5.87 -28.73
CA TYR A 38 2.31 -7.07 -27.90
C TYR A 38 1.47 -6.93 -26.63
N HIS A 39 1.51 -5.77 -25.96
CA HIS A 39 0.64 -5.50 -24.82
C HIS A 39 -0.84 -5.48 -25.20
N VAL A 40 -1.21 -4.88 -26.34
CA VAL A 40 -2.58 -4.89 -26.84
C VAL A 40 -3.08 -6.31 -27.10
N ILE A 41 -2.28 -7.13 -27.79
CA ILE A 41 -2.61 -8.54 -28.05
C ILE A 41 -2.77 -9.31 -26.73
N ARG A 42 -1.82 -9.15 -25.79
CA ARG A 42 -1.86 -9.80 -24.47
C ARG A 42 -3.13 -9.44 -23.70
N SER A 43 -3.49 -8.17 -23.62
CA SER A 43 -4.70 -7.71 -22.96
C SER A 43 -5.98 -8.19 -23.65
N GLY A 44 -5.98 -8.26 -24.99
CA GLY A 44 -7.08 -8.82 -25.77
C GLY A 44 -7.28 -10.32 -25.50
N LEU A 45 -6.19 -11.11 -25.48
CA LEU A 45 -6.23 -12.55 -25.18
C LEU A 45 -6.76 -12.85 -23.78
N ARG A 46 -6.41 -12.01 -22.80
CA ARG A 46 -6.91 -12.12 -21.42
C ARG A 46 -8.33 -11.59 -21.22
N LYS A 47 -8.94 -11.01 -22.27
CA LYS A 47 -10.25 -10.33 -22.20
C LYS A 47 -10.28 -9.20 -21.15
N GLU A 48 -9.13 -8.62 -20.84
CA GLU A 48 -8.97 -7.57 -19.82
C GLU A 48 -9.29 -6.18 -20.38
N ALA A 49 -9.23 -6.01 -21.71
CA ALA A 49 -9.47 -4.72 -22.35
C ALA A 49 -10.58 -4.82 -23.40
N SER A 50 -11.57 -3.92 -23.32
CA SER A 50 -12.19 -3.42 -24.55
C SER A 50 -11.11 -2.63 -25.27
N VAL A 51 -10.45 -3.27 -26.23
CA VAL A 51 -9.42 -2.63 -27.04
C VAL A 51 -10.12 -1.49 -27.80
N ALA A 52 -9.99 -0.27 -27.27
CA ALA A 52 -10.35 0.96 -27.96
C ALA A 52 -9.04 1.53 -28.52
N PRO A 53 -8.55 1.02 -29.67
CA PRO A 53 -7.25 1.43 -30.22
C PRO A 53 -7.23 2.92 -30.60
N GLU A 54 -8.40 3.56 -30.70
CA GLU A 54 -8.53 5.00 -30.96
C GLU A 54 -8.28 5.88 -29.72
N LEU A 55 -8.24 5.31 -28.51
CA LEU A 55 -7.94 6.03 -27.27
C LEU A 55 -6.47 5.90 -26.90
N ASP A 56 -5.58 6.41 -27.76
CA ASP A 56 -4.15 6.49 -27.44
C ASP A 56 -3.88 7.69 -26.51
N LEU A 57 -3.83 7.42 -25.21
CA LEU A 57 -3.49 8.40 -24.18
C LEU A 57 -1.98 8.45 -23.89
N THR A 58 -1.18 7.57 -24.49
CA THR A 58 0.23 7.40 -24.11
C THR A 58 1.05 8.67 -24.33
N ALA A 59 0.85 9.35 -25.46
CA ALA A 59 1.53 10.61 -25.78
C ALA A 59 1.14 11.76 -24.84
N GLN A 60 -0.15 11.87 -24.49
CA GLN A 60 -0.64 12.90 -23.56
C GLN A 60 -0.09 12.68 -22.14
N ILE A 61 -0.06 11.42 -21.69
CA ILE A 61 0.50 11.07 -20.38
C ILE A 61 2.01 11.34 -20.37
N ALA A 62 2.75 10.98 -21.43
CA ALA A 62 4.17 11.29 -21.53
C ALA A 62 4.45 12.80 -21.44
N ALA A 63 3.68 13.61 -22.16
CA ALA A 63 3.80 15.07 -22.13
C ALA A 63 3.44 15.68 -20.76
N ALA A 64 2.47 15.09 -20.05
CA ALA A 64 2.11 15.51 -18.69
C ALA A 64 3.24 15.15 -17.69
N LEU A 65 3.81 13.95 -17.80
CA LEU A 65 4.91 13.48 -16.94
C LEU A 65 6.18 14.32 -17.11
N GLU A 66 6.48 14.82 -18.32
CA GLU A 66 7.60 15.75 -18.54
C GLU A 66 7.44 17.08 -17.81
N GLN A 67 6.20 17.49 -17.53
CA GLN A 67 5.88 18.73 -16.81
C GLN A 67 5.84 18.53 -15.29
N GLU A 68 5.87 17.29 -14.81
CA GLU A 68 5.88 17.00 -13.38
C GLU A 68 7.28 17.24 -12.77
N PRO A 69 7.38 17.88 -11.59
CA PRO A 69 8.64 17.99 -10.89
C PRO A 69 9.10 16.59 -10.45
N ALA A 70 10.34 16.23 -10.77
CA ALA A 70 10.90 14.91 -10.44
C ALA A 70 10.92 14.70 -8.91
N ILE A 71 9.89 14.04 -8.37
CA ILE A 71 9.89 13.54 -7.00
C ILE A 71 10.80 12.32 -6.99
N VAL A 72 12.10 12.57 -6.81
CA VAL A 72 13.09 11.50 -6.65
C VAL A 72 12.70 10.75 -5.38
N ALA A 73 12.20 9.52 -5.53
CA ALA A 73 11.98 8.63 -4.40
C ALA A 73 13.21 8.66 -3.49
N PRO A 74 13.06 8.72 -2.16
CA PRO A 74 14.20 8.79 -1.27
C PRO A 74 15.12 7.62 -1.58
N LYS A 75 16.27 7.90 -2.21
CA LYS A 75 17.31 6.91 -2.46
C LYS A 75 17.54 6.23 -1.12
N LYS A 76 17.33 4.91 -1.05
CA LYS A 76 17.56 4.14 0.18
C LYS A 76 18.89 4.58 0.75
N SER A 77 18.83 5.33 1.84
CA SER A 77 20.00 6.00 2.39
C SER A 77 21.03 4.91 2.70
N ARG A 78 22.17 4.95 2.00
CA ARG A 78 23.33 4.08 2.26
C ARG A 78 23.91 4.23 3.67
N TRP A 79 23.33 5.10 4.51
CA TRP A 79 23.78 5.35 5.86
C TRP A 79 23.55 4.14 6.78
N ARG A 80 22.78 3.13 6.34
CA ARG A 80 22.66 1.85 7.01
C ARG A 80 23.82 0.88 6.72
N SER A 81 24.78 1.23 5.85
CA SER A 81 25.98 0.42 5.57
C SER A 81 27.24 0.90 6.30
N LEU A 82 27.14 1.78 7.31
CA LEU A 82 28.25 2.06 8.21
C LEU A 82 28.22 1.06 9.37
N PRO A 83 29.23 0.16 9.50
CA PRO A 83 29.25 -0.90 10.52
C PRO A 83 29.35 -0.38 11.96
N VAL A 84 29.54 0.93 12.16
CA VAL A 84 29.74 1.54 13.48
C VAL A 84 28.42 1.98 14.15
N ILE A 85 27.34 2.16 13.39
CA ILE A 85 26.04 2.63 13.95
C ILE A 85 25.15 1.44 14.38
N GLY A 86 25.56 0.20 14.09
CA GLY A 86 24.78 -1.01 14.40
C GLY A 86 24.56 -1.30 15.90
N ASN A 87 25.40 -0.78 16.78
CA ASN A 87 25.43 -1.22 18.20
C ASN A 87 25.07 -0.16 19.25
N VAL A 88 24.69 1.07 18.86
CA VAL A 88 24.29 2.13 19.83
C VAL A 88 22.79 2.48 19.78
N VAL A 89 21.99 1.73 19.02
CA VAL A 89 20.54 1.97 18.85
C VAL A 89 19.60 1.03 19.64
N PRO A 90 19.97 0.40 20.79
CA PRO A 90 18.91 -0.12 21.66
C PRO A 90 18.29 0.99 22.54
N PHE A 91 19.01 2.06 22.88
CA PHE A 91 18.53 3.07 23.82
C PHE A 91 17.67 4.18 23.17
N ALA A 92 17.86 4.47 21.88
CA ALA A 92 17.10 5.49 21.17
C ALA A 92 15.65 5.09 20.85
N LYS A 93 15.33 3.79 20.81
CA LYS A 93 13.94 3.32 20.64
C LYS A 93 13.09 3.58 21.88
N GLN A 94 13.69 3.60 23.06
CA GLN A 94 12.99 3.76 24.33
C GLN A 94 12.73 5.25 24.65
N SER A 95 13.61 6.17 24.25
CA SER A 95 13.37 7.62 24.40
C SER A 95 12.28 8.16 23.48
N GLY A 96 12.06 7.53 22.31
CA GLY A 96 10.98 7.92 21.40
C GLY A 96 9.58 7.78 22.00
N GLN A 97 9.36 6.78 22.86
CA GLN A 97 8.06 6.59 23.54
C GLN A 97 7.80 7.68 24.59
N PHE A 98 8.84 8.11 25.32
CA PHE A 98 8.72 9.23 26.27
C PHE A 98 8.47 10.56 25.58
N ALA A 99 9.06 10.81 24.40
CA ALA A 99 8.84 12.05 23.66
C ALA A 99 7.37 12.20 23.22
N VAL A 100 6.74 11.12 22.76
CA VAL A 100 5.31 11.11 22.39
C VAL A 100 4.43 11.37 23.61
N ALA A 101 4.67 10.68 24.73
CA ALA A 101 3.90 10.87 25.96
C ALA A 101 4.04 12.28 26.56
N ALA A 102 5.26 12.82 26.61
CA ALA A 102 5.52 14.17 27.09
C ALA A 102 4.83 15.24 26.22
N SER A 103 4.81 15.06 24.90
CA SER A 103 4.14 15.98 23.97
C SER A 103 2.62 16.00 24.18
N VAL A 104 2.00 14.83 24.38
CA VAL A 104 0.56 14.73 24.66
C VAL A 104 0.22 15.36 26.01
N ALA A 105 1.02 15.12 27.05
CA ALA A 105 0.79 15.70 28.37
C ALA A 105 0.87 17.24 28.36
N VAL A 106 1.87 17.82 27.68
CA VAL A 106 1.99 19.27 27.50
C VAL A 106 0.80 19.83 26.72
N ALA A 107 0.39 19.19 25.63
CA ALA A 107 -0.77 19.62 24.84
C ALA A 107 -2.08 19.62 25.64
N VAL A 108 -2.28 18.63 26.52
CA VAL A 108 -3.47 18.57 27.40
C VAL A 108 -3.44 19.69 28.44
N ILE A 109 -2.29 19.94 29.08
CA ILE A 109 -2.16 21.00 30.09
C ILE A 109 -2.42 22.38 29.47
N LEU A 110 -1.84 22.67 28.29
CA LEU A 110 -2.07 23.92 27.58
C LEU A 110 -3.50 24.02 27.03
N GLY A 111 -4.08 22.91 26.57
CA GLY A 111 -5.45 22.87 26.03
C GLY A 111 -6.54 23.13 27.07
N VAL A 112 -6.38 22.63 28.30
CA VAL A 112 -7.37 22.85 29.39
C VAL A 112 -7.43 24.32 29.80
N GLN A 113 -6.31 25.06 29.72
CA GLN A 113 -6.30 26.50 30.01
C GLN A 113 -7.00 27.32 28.91
N GLN A 114 -6.87 26.90 27.65
CA GLN A 114 -7.59 27.51 26.51
C GLN A 114 -9.09 27.25 26.60
N TYR A 115 -9.51 26.05 27.02
CA TYR A 115 -10.92 25.65 27.07
C TYR A 115 -11.71 26.31 28.22
N ASN A 116 -11.03 26.69 29.30
CA ASN A 116 -11.64 27.38 30.44
C ASN A 116 -11.57 28.92 30.37
N GLN A 117 -11.25 29.50 29.19
CA GLN A 117 -11.44 30.93 28.97
C GLN A 117 -12.94 31.26 29.07
N PRO A 118 -13.36 32.22 29.93
CA PRO A 118 -14.74 32.69 29.92
C PRO A 118 -15.06 33.23 28.52
N ALA A 119 -16.15 32.74 27.93
CA ALA A 119 -16.58 33.13 26.60
C ALA A 119 -16.66 34.67 26.47
N PRO A 120 -16.04 35.28 25.46
CA PRO A 120 -16.28 36.68 25.13
C PRO A 120 -17.77 36.86 24.85
N THR A 121 -18.43 37.72 25.61
CA THR A 121 -19.82 38.13 25.40
C THR A 121 -19.84 39.14 24.26
N GLU A 122 -19.84 38.63 23.03
CA GLU A 122 -20.06 39.43 21.83
C GLU A 122 -21.48 39.13 21.28
N PRO A 123 -22.29 40.16 20.99
CA PRO A 123 -23.64 39.96 20.44
C PRO A 123 -23.59 39.38 19.02
N PHE A 124 -24.51 38.44 18.79
CA PHE A 124 -24.70 37.67 17.57
C PHE A 124 -25.12 38.56 16.38
N GLU A 125 -24.22 38.84 15.44
CA GLU A 125 -24.57 39.28 14.09
C GLU A 125 -24.60 38.08 13.13
N SER A 126 -25.81 37.67 12.74
CA SER A 126 -26.03 36.70 11.67
C SER A 126 -25.78 37.33 10.31
N LEU A 127 -24.66 37.01 9.67
CA LEU A 127 -24.41 37.36 8.27
C LEU A 127 -25.21 36.41 7.34
N PRO A 128 -25.99 36.91 6.35
CA PRO A 128 -26.81 36.07 5.50
C PRO A 128 -25.94 35.32 4.49
N GLY A 129 -26.27 34.04 4.30
CA GLY A 129 -25.63 33.21 3.28
C GLY A 129 -25.95 33.68 1.87
N ARG A 130 -24.93 33.67 1.01
CA ARG A 130 -24.95 33.34 -0.43
C ARG A 130 -23.67 33.85 -1.11
N LEU A 131 -22.78 32.94 -1.53
CA LEU A 131 -22.16 32.96 -2.87
C LEU A 131 -21.25 31.72 -3.09
N GLY A 132 -21.54 30.91 -4.12
CA GLY A 132 -20.64 29.86 -4.64
C GLY A 132 -21.37 28.61 -5.16
N PRO A 133 -21.11 28.14 -6.41
CA PRO A 133 -22.02 27.24 -7.12
C PRO A 133 -21.84 25.77 -6.73
N GLN A 134 -22.99 25.14 -6.45
CA GLN A 134 -23.36 23.75 -6.73
C GLN A 134 -22.22 22.80 -7.16
N GLY A 135 -21.63 22.11 -6.19
CA GLY A 135 -20.74 20.98 -6.38
C GLY A 135 -20.85 20.04 -5.18
N GLY A 136 -21.93 19.26 -5.14
CA GLY A 136 -22.20 18.29 -4.06
C GLY A 136 -21.19 17.15 -4.09
N MET A 137 -20.07 17.32 -3.40
CA MET A 137 -19.21 16.21 -3.02
C MET A 137 -19.83 15.58 -1.76
N ALA A 138 -20.41 14.39 -1.95
CA ALA A 138 -20.94 13.58 -0.87
C ALA A 138 -19.88 13.44 0.23
N PRO A 139 -20.21 13.70 1.51
CA PRO A 139 -19.26 13.49 2.59
C PRO A 139 -18.90 12.00 2.63
N VAL A 140 -17.62 11.70 2.42
CA VAL A 140 -17.03 10.43 2.85
C VAL A 140 -17.38 10.26 4.32
N SER A 141 -17.95 9.10 4.66
CA SER A 141 -18.42 8.76 6.00
C SER A 141 -17.29 8.92 7.03
N LEU A 142 -17.15 10.11 7.61
CA LEU A 142 -16.67 10.19 8.98
C LEU A 142 -17.71 9.43 9.79
N GLU A 143 -17.28 8.36 10.46
CA GLU A 143 -18.09 7.70 11.48
C GLU A 143 -18.43 8.75 12.54
N GLN A 144 -19.60 9.35 12.35
CA GLN A 144 -20.25 10.22 13.28
C GLN A 144 -20.56 9.37 14.50
N THR A 145 -19.71 9.48 15.52
CA THR A 145 -19.91 8.93 16.85
C THR A 145 -21.34 9.23 17.30
N ARG A 146 -22.23 8.26 17.14
CA ARG A 146 -23.60 8.33 17.66
C ARG A 146 -23.56 8.00 19.14
N SER A 147 -24.17 8.87 19.94
CA SER A 147 -24.46 8.63 21.35
C SER A 147 -25.28 7.35 21.52
N LEU A 148 -24.81 6.48 22.42
CA LEU A 148 -25.22 5.10 22.69
C LEU A 148 -26.65 4.94 23.21
N PRO A 149 -27.44 3.95 22.74
CA PRO A 149 -28.55 3.35 23.48
C PRO A 149 -28.14 2.03 24.17
N ARG A 150 -28.79 1.74 25.30
CA ARG A 150 -28.47 0.74 26.35
C ARG A 150 -28.52 -0.76 25.96
N ASN A 151 -28.64 -1.12 24.68
CA ASN A 151 -28.80 -2.52 24.22
C ASN A 151 -27.56 -3.14 23.56
N ASP A 152 -26.41 -2.44 23.52
CA ASP A 152 -25.21 -2.91 22.82
C ASP A 152 -24.42 -4.03 23.53
N MET A 153 -24.73 -4.38 24.78
CA MET A 153 -23.96 -5.42 25.48
C MET A 153 -24.11 -6.80 24.84
N GLU A 154 -25.32 -7.16 24.41
CA GLU A 154 -25.60 -8.42 23.72
C GLU A 154 -24.92 -8.46 22.34
N VAL A 155 -25.04 -7.37 21.58
CA VAL A 155 -24.37 -7.21 20.28
C VAL A 155 -22.84 -7.31 20.41
N LEU A 156 -22.26 -6.72 21.47
CA LEU A 156 -20.84 -6.81 21.75
C LEU A 156 -20.42 -8.22 22.17
N LEU A 157 -21.25 -8.94 22.94
CA LEU A 157 -21.01 -10.34 23.31
C LEU A 157 -21.03 -11.25 22.09
N GLU A 158 -21.97 -11.05 21.17
CA GLU A 158 -22.03 -11.78 19.90
C GLU A 158 -20.82 -11.50 19.01
N LYS A 159 -20.41 -10.23 18.90
CA LYS A 159 -19.18 -9.85 18.18
C LYS A 159 -17.96 -10.54 18.78
N LYS A 160 -17.82 -10.54 20.11
CA LYS A 160 -16.71 -11.22 20.80
C LYS A 160 -16.72 -12.73 20.56
N ARG A 161 -17.89 -13.38 20.63
CA ARG A 161 -18.03 -14.82 20.34
C ARG A 161 -17.62 -15.14 18.90
N LYS A 162 -18.07 -14.34 17.93
CA LYS A 162 -17.72 -14.53 16.52
C LYS A 162 -16.23 -14.37 16.26
N VAL A 163 -15.59 -13.36 16.88
CA VAL A 163 -14.14 -13.14 16.78
C VAL A 163 -13.37 -14.30 17.39
N ASN A 164 -13.75 -14.77 18.57
CA ASN A 164 -13.09 -15.90 19.22
C ASN A 164 -13.21 -17.19 18.39
N ALA A 165 -14.38 -17.44 17.79
CA ALA A 165 -14.57 -18.59 16.91
C ALA A 165 -13.68 -18.51 15.67
N LEU A 166 -13.56 -17.32 15.06
CA LEU A 166 -12.71 -17.11 13.88
C LEU A 166 -11.22 -17.27 14.20
N ILE A 167 -10.77 -16.80 15.37
CA ILE A 167 -9.40 -17.00 15.83
C ILE A 167 -9.11 -18.49 16.05
N ALA A 168 -10.01 -19.21 16.72
CA ALA A 168 -9.84 -20.63 16.98
C ALA A 168 -9.78 -21.47 15.68
N ASP A 169 -10.63 -21.13 14.70
CA ASP A 169 -10.60 -21.76 13.37
C ASP A 169 -9.29 -21.47 12.64
N HIS A 170 -8.83 -20.22 12.66
CA HIS A 170 -7.57 -19.85 12.04
C HIS A 170 -6.38 -20.59 12.64
N GLU A 171 -6.33 -20.76 13.97
CA GLU A 171 -5.30 -21.55 14.64
C GLU A 171 -5.30 -23.02 14.19
N GLN A 172 -6.48 -23.63 14.01
CA GLN A 172 -6.58 -25.01 13.52
C GLN A 172 -6.06 -25.12 12.09
N GLN A 173 -6.42 -24.18 11.20
CA GLN A 173 -5.91 -24.17 9.83
C GLN A 173 -4.39 -24.03 9.79
N VAL A 174 -3.81 -23.19 10.64
CA VAL A 174 -2.34 -23.05 10.73
C VAL A 174 -1.70 -24.34 11.23
N ARG A 175 -2.28 -25.01 12.24
CA ARG A 175 -1.75 -26.29 12.74
C ARG A 175 -1.85 -27.41 11.70
N LEU A 176 -2.93 -27.47 10.93
CA LEU A 176 -3.09 -28.46 9.85
C LEU A 176 -2.04 -28.24 8.76
N LYS A 177 -1.84 -27.00 8.32
CA LYS A 177 -0.79 -26.66 7.34
C LYS A 177 0.61 -27.01 7.87
N GLN A 178 0.91 -26.68 9.13
CA GLN A 178 2.18 -27.05 9.76
C GLN A 178 2.36 -28.57 9.86
N ALA A 179 1.29 -29.32 10.16
CA ALA A 179 1.33 -30.78 10.22
C ALA A 179 1.48 -31.40 8.82
N GLU A 180 0.85 -30.84 7.79
CA GLU A 180 1.03 -31.23 6.39
C GLU A 180 2.48 -31.00 5.95
N GLU A 181 3.00 -29.79 6.18
CA GLU A 181 4.41 -29.42 5.91
C GLU A 181 5.41 -30.33 6.64
N GLN A 182 5.13 -30.68 7.92
CA GLN A 182 5.95 -31.62 8.68
C GLN A 182 5.85 -33.05 8.14
N SER A 183 4.67 -33.49 7.70
CA SER A 183 4.48 -34.82 7.12
C SER A 183 5.14 -34.93 5.75
N GLU A 184 5.14 -33.86 4.96
CA GLU A 184 5.81 -33.78 3.66
C GLU A 184 7.34 -33.76 3.87
N ALA A 185 7.84 -32.97 4.82
CA ALA A 185 9.26 -32.97 5.19
C ALA A 185 9.74 -34.32 5.76
N ALA A 186 8.89 -35.05 6.50
CA ALA A 186 9.22 -36.38 6.99
C ALA A 186 9.29 -37.41 5.85
N LYS A 187 8.35 -37.37 4.90
CA LYS A 187 8.36 -38.24 3.71
C LYS A 187 9.56 -37.98 2.80
N LEU A 188 9.94 -36.72 2.62
CA LEU A 188 11.15 -36.34 1.87
C LEU A 188 12.44 -36.83 2.54
N ASN A 189 12.47 -36.94 3.87
CA ASN A 189 13.62 -37.49 4.59
C ASN A 189 13.65 -39.02 4.56
N GLU A 190 12.50 -39.71 4.65
CA GLU A 190 12.42 -41.17 4.51
C GLU A 190 12.79 -41.66 3.10
N GLU A 191 12.38 -40.95 2.04
CA GLU A 191 12.73 -41.31 0.65
C GLU A 191 14.21 -41.04 0.30
N SER A 192 14.90 -40.22 1.12
CA SER A 192 16.35 -40.01 1.00
C SER A 192 17.20 -41.09 1.71
N ASP A 193 16.60 -41.91 2.58
CA ASP A 193 17.27 -42.99 3.33
C ASP A 193 17.01 -44.38 2.72
N GLU A 194 16.10 -44.51 1.74
CA GLU A 194 15.76 -45.77 1.05
C GLU A 194 16.38 -45.91 -0.36
N SER A 195 17.50 -45.21 -0.65
CA SER A 195 18.35 -45.51 -1.81
C SER A 195 19.53 -46.41 -1.38
N PRO A 196 19.51 -47.71 -1.70
CA PRO A 196 20.49 -48.68 -1.20
C PRO A 196 21.80 -48.64 -2.01
N LYS A 197 22.89 -49.02 -1.34
CA LYS A 197 24.09 -49.56 -2.00
C LYS A 197 23.79 -50.84 -2.76
#